data_AF-A0A1X9PUM7-F1
#
_entry.id   AF-A0A1X9PUM7-F1
#
_cell.length_a   1.000
_cell.length_b   1.000
_cell.length_c   1.000
_cell.angle_alpha   90.00
_cell.angle_beta   90.00
_cell.angle_gamma   90.00
#
_symmetry.space_group_name_H-M   'P 1'
#
loop_
_entity.id
_entity.type
_entity.pdbx_description
1 polymer ?
#
loop_
_entity_poly.entity_id
_entity_poly.type
_entity_poly.pdbx_seq_one_letter_code
_entity_poly.pdbx_strand_id
1 'polypeptide(L)'
;MKKFIAIIMSLIVINLCFMSLPSYAADIEHGEQIFTANCSACHAGGNNVIMPEKTLRKDALEANGMNSVDAITYQVTNGKNAMPAFGGRLADNDIE
;
A
#
# COMPACT_ATOMS: atom_id res chain seq x y z
N MET A 1 -49.00 -1.03 13.81
CA MET A 1 -48.14 -0.42 12.76
C MET A 1 -46.85 0.18 13.32
N LYS A 2 -46.88 1.18 14.21
CA LYS A 2 -45.66 1.79 14.80
C LYS A 2 -44.70 0.80 15.49
N LYS A 3 -45.23 -0.18 16.23
CA LYS A 3 -44.43 -1.24 16.89
C LYS A 3 -43.74 -2.19 15.91
N PHE A 4 -44.38 -2.51 14.79
CA PHE A 4 -43.80 -3.33 13.73
C PHE A 4 -42.68 -2.60 13.00
N ILE A 5 -42.87 -1.30 12.72
CA ILE A 5 -41.84 -0.44 12.12
C ILE A 5 -40.62 -0.33 13.05
N ALA A 6 -40.83 -0.17 14.36
CA ALA A 6 -39.75 -0.11 15.33
C ALA A 6 -38.94 -1.41 15.42
N ILE A 7 -39.60 -2.58 15.36
CA ILE A 7 -38.93 -3.89 15.35
C ILE A 7 -38.11 -4.08 14.07
N ILE A 8 -38.66 -3.70 12.92
CA ILE A 8 -37.95 -3.79 11.63
C ILE A 8 -36.72 -2.86 11.62
N MET A 9 -36.86 -1.62 12.10
CA MET A 9 -35.71 -0.71 12.25
C MET A 9 -34.65 -1.26 13.19
N SER A 10 -35.06 -1.87 14.31
CA SER A 10 -34.11 -2.46 15.26
C SER A 10 -33.37 -3.66 14.65
N LEU A 11 -34.04 -4.52 13.89
CA LEU A 11 -33.42 -5.66 13.21
C LEU A 11 -32.44 -5.25 12.10
N ILE A 12 -32.73 -4.15 11.39
CA ILE A 12 -31.84 -3.59 10.35
C ILE A 12 -30.57 -3.02 10.99
N VAL A 13 -30.70 -2.26 12.09
CA VAL A 13 -29.54 -1.71 12.81
C VAL A 13 -28.66 -2.82 13.37
N ILE A 14 -29.27 -3.88 13.89
CA ILE A 14 -28.55 -5.06 14.40
C ILE A 14 -27.76 -5.73 13.27
N ASN A 15 -28.35 -5.94 12.09
CA ASN A 15 -27.64 -6.53 10.95
C ASN A 15 -26.46 -5.68 10.46
N LEU A 16 -26.59 -4.35 10.47
CA LEU A 16 -25.51 -3.44 10.05
C LEU A 16 -24.32 -3.46 11.03
N CYS A 17 -24.55 -3.69 12.33
CA CYS A 17 -23.48 -3.81 13.32
C CYS A 17 -22.63 -5.08 13.17
N PHE A 18 -23.11 -6.13 12.50
CA PHE A 18 -22.36 -7.37 12.28
C PHE A 18 -21.57 -7.40 10.97
N MET A 19 -21.68 -6.37 10.13
CA MET A 19 -20.88 -6.21 8.91
C MET A 19 -19.58 -5.45 9.19
N SER A 20 -18.77 -5.91 10.15
CA SER A 20 -17.38 -5.48 10.23
C SER A 20 -16.57 -6.30 9.24
N LEU A 21 -16.19 -5.71 8.10
CA LEU A 21 -15.19 -6.30 7.22
C LEU A 21 -13.85 -6.37 7.96
N PRO A 22 -13.07 -7.45 7.81
CA PRO A 22 -11.70 -7.45 8.30
C PRO A 22 -10.93 -6.32 7.62
N SER A 23 -10.47 -5.36 8.42
CA SER A 23 -9.53 -4.34 7.97
C SER A 23 -8.14 -4.91 8.19
N TYR A 24 -7.43 -5.24 7.11
CA TYR A 24 -6.00 -5.53 7.18
C TYR A 24 -5.28 -4.20 7.36
N ALA A 25 -4.75 -3.98 8.56
CA ALA A 25 -3.85 -2.85 8.78
C ALA A 25 -2.51 -3.18 8.11
N ALA A 26 -1.92 -2.22 7.41
CA ALA A 26 -0.58 -2.37 6.86
C ALA A 26 0.44 -2.48 8.00
N ASP A 27 1.37 -3.44 7.89
CA ASP A 27 2.50 -3.58 8.81
C ASP A 27 3.62 -2.64 8.40
N ILE A 28 3.53 -1.39 8.85
CA ILE A 28 4.48 -0.33 8.50
C ILE A 28 5.89 -0.62 9.05
N GLU A 29 5.99 -1.29 10.20
CA GLU A 29 7.29 -1.61 10.81
C GLU A 29 8.02 -2.66 9.98
N HIS A 30 7.30 -3.70 9.54
CA HIS A 30 7.85 -4.68 8.59
C HIS A 30 8.23 -4.01 7.25
N GLY A 31 7.36 -3.16 6.72
CA GLY A 31 7.63 -2.41 5.49
C GLY A 31 8.88 -1.51 5.59
N GLU A 32 9.11 -0.86 6.74
CA GLU A 32 10.31 -0.07 7.00
C GLU A 32 11.58 -0.94 7.00
N GLN A 33 11.52 -2.13 7.60
CA GLN A 33 12.64 -3.07 7.61
C GLN A 33 13.00 -3.53 6.19
N ILE A 34 11.99 -3.88 5.39
CA ILE A 34 12.17 -4.26 3.97
C ILE A 34 12.76 -3.10 3.18
N PHE A 35 12.21 -1.88 3.33
CA PHE A 35 12.71 -0.69 2.64
C PHE A 35 14.17 -0.39 3.01
N THR A 36 14.50 -0.48 4.29
CA THR A 36 15.86 -0.22 4.79
C THR A 36 16.84 -1.22 4.22
N ALA A 37 16.50 -2.50 4.21
CA ALA A 37 17.38 -3.57 3.73
C ALA A 37 17.57 -3.57 2.21
N ASN A 38 16.59 -3.14 1.42
CA ASN A 38 16.57 -3.36 -0.03
C ASN A 38 16.55 -2.09 -0.88
N CYS A 39 15.96 -1.01 -0.39
CA CYS A 39 15.62 0.18 -1.18
C CYS A 39 16.50 1.38 -0.81
N SER A 40 16.84 1.51 0.47
CA SER A 40 17.51 2.69 1.03
C SER A 40 18.86 3.02 0.38
N ALA A 41 19.59 2.02 -0.10
CA ALA A 41 20.88 2.21 -0.78
C ALA A 41 20.79 3.17 -1.97
N CYS A 42 19.65 3.18 -2.67
CA CYS A 42 19.40 4.13 -3.75
C CYS A 42 18.44 5.25 -3.34
N HIS A 43 17.51 4.97 -2.42
CA HIS A 43 16.36 5.82 -2.10
C HIS A 43 16.36 6.42 -0.69
N ALA A 44 17.52 6.51 -0.02
CA ALA A 44 17.65 7.12 1.31
C ALA A 44 17.00 8.51 1.36
N GLY A 45 16.18 8.73 2.40
CA GLY A 45 15.44 9.98 2.60
C GLY A 45 14.42 10.28 1.50
N GLY A 46 14.06 9.30 0.67
CA GLY A 46 13.17 9.43 -0.48
C GLY A 46 13.85 9.97 -1.75
N ASN A 47 15.18 10.09 -1.77
CA ASN A 47 15.92 10.56 -2.95
C ASN A 47 16.11 9.43 -3.98
N ASN A 48 16.93 9.67 -5.00
CA ASN A 48 17.39 8.64 -5.92
C ASN A 48 18.81 8.96 -6.37
N VAL A 49 19.80 8.18 -5.90
CA VAL A 49 21.22 8.41 -6.20
C VAL A 49 21.62 8.06 -7.64
N ILE A 50 20.77 7.31 -8.36
CA ILE A 50 21.03 6.88 -9.74
C ILE A 50 20.36 7.81 -10.74
N MET A 51 19.11 8.20 -10.48
CA MET A 51 18.32 9.12 -11.31
C MET A 51 17.71 10.23 -10.45
N PRO A 52 18.39 11.38 -10.28
CA PRO A 52 17.99 12.43 -9.33
C PRO A 52 16.55 12.92 -9.47
N GLU A 53 16.00 12.92 -10.69
CA GLU A 53 14.63 13.36 -10.99
C GLU A 53 13.55 12.30 -10.64
N LYS A 54 13.94 11.07 -10.34
CA LYS A 54 13.04 9.93 -10.06
C LYS A 54 13.07 9.59 -8.56
N THR A 55 12.76 10.59 -7.75
CA THR A 55 12.65 10.46 -6.29
C THR A 55 11.36 9.74 -5.88
N LEU A 56 11.26 9.36 -4.60
CA LEU A 56 10.04 8.85 -3.98
C LEU A 56 9.22 9.98 -3.32
N ARG A 57 9.47 11.24 -3.68
CA ARG A 57 8.66 12.37 -3.20
C ARG A 57 7.29 12.31 -3.86
N LYS A 58 6.26 12.73 -3.12
CA LYS A 58 4.87 12.61 -3.54
C LYS A 58 4.58 13.30 -4.87
N ASP A 59 5.10 14.50 -5.07
CA ASP A 59 4.98 15.28 -6.31
C ASP A 59 5.62 14.55 -7.52
N ALA A 60 6.81 13.98 -7.33
CA ALA A 60 7.47 13.18 -8.35
C ALA A 60 6.69 11.90 -8.65
N LEU A 61 6.18 11.21 -7.63
CA LEU A 61 5.35 10.02 -7.82
C LEU A 61 4.06 10.35 -8.57
N GLU A 62 3.36 11.42 -8.20
CA GLU A 62 2.13 11.88 -8.87
C GLU A 62 2.38 12.24 -10.33
N ALA A 63 3.42 13.04 -10.60
CA ALA A 63 3.78 13.45 -11.95
C ALA A 63 4.15 12.26 -12.87
N ASN A 64 4.50 11.12 -12.29
CA ASN A 64 4.86 9.90 -13.02
C ASN A 64 3.80 8.78 -12.92
N GLY A 65 2.63 9.05 -12.33
CA GLY A 65 1.57 8.04 -12.16
C GLY A 65 1.93 6.90 -11.20
N MET A 66 2.90 7.13 -10.30
CA MET A 66 3.44 6.16 -9.35
C MET A 66 2.89 6.33 -7.92
N ASN A 67 2.04 7.33 -7.66
CA ASN A 67 1.47 7.58 -6.33
C ASN A 67 0.28 6.63 -6.04
N SER A 68 0.49 5.33 -6.19
CA SER A 68 -0.46 4.27 -5.84
C SER A 68 0.28 2.99 -5.47
N VAL A 69 -0.31 2.18 -4.58
CA VAL A 69 0.27 0.89 -4.15
C VAL A 69 0.50 0.00 -5.36
N ASP A 70 -0.53 -0.24 -6.19
CA ASP A 70 -0.44 -1.09 -7.38
C ASP A 70 0.73 -0.73 -8.32
N ALA A 71 0.94 0.57 -8.58
CA ALA A 71 2.04 1.02 -9.43
C ALA A 71 3.40 0.75 -8.78
N ILE A 72 3.53 0.99 -7.48
CA ILE A 72 4.75 0.74 -6.71
C ILE A 72 5.02 -0.76 -6.64
N THR A 73 4.04 -1.57 -6.27
CA THR A 73 4.12 -3.04 -6.24
C THR A 73 4.55 -3.59 -7.59
N TYR A 74 3.95 -3.13 -8.69
CA TYR A 74 4.35 -3.53 -10.04
C TYR A 74 5.82 -3.18 -10.35
N GLN A 75 6.23 -1.95 -10.03
CA GLN A 75 7.57 -1.46 -10.30
C GLN A 75 8.64 -2.14 -9.43
N VAL A 76 8.34 -2.44 -8.17
CA VAL A 76 9.22 -3.20 -7.26
C VAL A 76 9.34 -4.66 -7.73
N THR A 77 8.21 -5.27 -8.09
CA THR A 77 8.16 -6.65 -8.60
C THR A 77 9.00 -6.81 -9.85
N ASN A 78 8.82 -5.92 -10.84
CA ASN A 78 9.39 -6.09 -12.18
C ASN A 78 10.71 -5.33 -12.39
N GLY A 79 11.04 -4.38 -11.52
CA GLY A 79 12.15 -3.46 -11.73
C GLY A 79 11.94 -2.55 -12.95
N LYS A 80 12.91 -1.66 -13.20
CA LYS A 80 12.98 -0.85 -14.43
C LYS A 80 14.35 -0.23 -14.59
N ASN A 81 14.98 -0.42 -15.75
CA ASN A 81 16.31 0.11 -16.03
C ASN A 81 17.31 -0.29 -14.93
N ALA A 82 17.88 0.69 -14.22
CA ALA A 82 18.85 0.46 -13.15
C ALA A 82 18.22 -0.02 -11.83
N MET A 83 16.90 0.08 -11.67
CA MET A 83 16.20 -0.46 -10.51
C MET A 83 16.01 -1.97 -10.70
N PRO A 84 16.58 -2.83 -9.83
CA PRO A 84 16.45 -4.27 -9.95
C PRO A 84 15.01 -4.72 -9.69
N ALA A 85 14.65 -5.87 -10.27
CA ALA A 85 13.42 -6.58 -9.94
C ALA A 85 13.55 -7.28 -8.58
N PHE A 86 12.52 -7.21 -7.76
CA PHE A 86 12.43 -7.90 -6.47
C PHE A 86 11.43 -9.06 -6.46
N GLY A 87 10.66 -9.24 -7.54
CA GLY A 87 9.84 -10.43 -7.73
C GLY A 87 10.69 -11.70 -7.65
N GLY A 88 10.25 -12.66 -6.83
CA GLY A 88 11.00 -13.89 -6.54
C GLY A 88 12.20 -13.73 -5.60
N ARG A 89 12.51 -12.51 -5.15
CA ARG A 89 13.52 -12.23 -4.10
C ARG A 89 12.87 -11.88 -2.77
N LEU A 90 11.77 -11.15 -2.82
CA LEU A 90 10.89 -10.87 -1.69
C LEU A 90 9.60 -11.69 -1.84
N ALA A 91 8.94 -11.98 -0.73
CA ALA A 91 7.60 -12.55 -0.77
C ALA A 91 6.60 -11.48 -1.25
N ASP A 92 5.50 -11.90 -1.89
CA ASP A 92 4.53 -10.95 -2.47
C ASP A 92 3.96 -10.01 -1.41
N ASN A 93 3.70 -10.53 -0.21
CA ASN A 93 3.23 -9.76 0.94
C ASN A 93 4.27 -8.78 1.53
N ASP A 94 5.54 -8.90 1.15
CA ASP A 94 6.60 -7.96 1.54
C ASP A 94 6.74 -6.81 0.51
N ILE A 95 6.10 -6.93 -0.66
CA ILE A 95 6.11 -5.93 -1.73
C ILE A 95 4.85 -5.03 -1.69
N GLU A 96 3.75 -5.52 -1.11
CA GLU A 96 2.46 -4.82 -0.96
C GLU A 96 2.45 -3.71 0.11
#